data_AF-A0A427BSV2-F1
#
_entry.id   AF-A0A427BSV2-F1
#
_cell.length_a   1.000
_cell.length_b   1.000
_cell.length_c   1.000
_cell.angle_alpha   90.00
_cell.angle_beta   90.00
_cell.angle_gamma   90.00
#
_symmetry.space_group_name_H-M   'P 1'
#
loop_
_entity.id
_entity.type
_entity.pdbx_description
1 polymer ?
#
loop_
_entity_poly.entity_id
_entity_poly.type
_entity_poly.pdbx_seq_one_letter_code
_entity_poly.pdbx_strand_id
1 'polypeptide(L)'
;MHNFKANYDKILEVLKSLDLESENFLFQIRKPRLSDLEIVALNLTSEYMSIDSEYQLFRILPSDIKSLIERSVYNRRKRRLFIHME
;
A
#
# COMPACT_ATOMS: atom_id res chain seq x y z
N MET A 1 3.82 -14.14 16.04
CA MET A 1 4.49 -13.04 15.32
C MET A 1 3.97 -13.04 13.90
N HIS A 2 2.97 -12.21 13.59
CA HIS A 2 2.53 -12.03 12.21
C HIS A 2 3.52 -11.12 11.50
N ASN A 3 4.26 -11.67 10.54
CA ASN A 3 5.18 -10.89 9.73
C ASN A 3 4.36 -10.04 8.75
N PHE A 4 4.05 -8.80 9.12
CA PHE A 4 3.39 -7.82 8.25
C PHE A 4 4.03 -7.81 6.85
N LYS A 5 5.36 -7.82 6.81
CA LYS A 5 6.16 -7.89 5.57
C LYS A 5 5.83 -9.12 4.73
N ALA A 6 5.74 -10.31 5.33
CA ALA A 6 5.44 -11.54 4.59
C ALA A 6 4.01 -11.55 4.02
N ASN A 7 3.04 -10.98 4.73
CA ASN A 7 1.67 -10.84 4.23
C ASN A 7 1.64 -9.83 3.07
N TYR A 8 2.30 -8.69 3.25
CA TYR A 8 2.44 -7.66 2.23
C TYR A 8 3.10 -8.19 0.95
N ASP A 9 4.23 -8.91 1.08
CA ASP A 9 4.96 -9.46 -0.06
C ASP A 9 4.09 -10.46 -0.85
N LYS A 10 3.35 -11.34 -0.15
CA LYS A 10 2.42 -12.27 -0.79
C LYS A 10 1.26 -11.57 -1.51
N ILE A 11 0.67 -10.56 -0.89
CA ILE A 11 -0.43 -9.79 -1.51
C ILE A 11 0.10 -9.06 -2.75
N LEU A 12 1.28 -8.45 -2.65
CA LEU A 12 1.91 -7.75 -3.77
C LEU A 12 2.25 -8.70 -4.92
N GLU A 13 2.73 -9.91 -4.63
CA GLU A 13 2.98 -10.95 -5.63
C GLU A 13 1.69 -11.33 -6.38
N VAL A 14 0.58 -11.53 -5.65
CA VAL A 14 -0.73 -11.81 -6.25
C VAL A 14 -1.23 -10.64 -7.08
N LEU A 15 -1.06 -9.39 -6.64
CA LEU A 15 -1.46 -8.23 -7.42
C LEU A 15 -0.63 -8.07 -8.70
N LYS A 16 0.66 -8.41 -8.65
CA LYS A 16 1.55 -8.38 -9.82
C LYS A 16 1.24 -9.48 -10.83
N SER A 17 0.72 -10.63 -10.40
CA SER A 17 0.35 -11.72 -11.32
C SER A 17 -0.94 -11.44 -12.11
N LEU A 18 -1.67 -10.37 -11.78
CA LEU A 18 -2.86 -9.94 -12.52
C LEU A 18 -2.54 -9.20 -13.83
N ASP A 19 -1.26 -9.09 -14.21
CA ASP A 19 -0.79 -8.46 -15.46
C ASP A 19 -1.45 -7.09 -15.74
N LEU A 20 -1.53 -6.26 -14.69
CA LEU A 20 -2.07 -4.90 -14.82
C LEU A 20 -1.18 -4.06 -15.75
N GLU A 21 -1.80 -3.32 -16.67
CA GLU A 21 -1.11 -2.50 -17.67
C GLU A 21 -0.14 -1.46 -17.06
N SER A 22 -0.39 -1.06 -15.80
CA SER A 22 0.50 -0.16 -15.07
C SER A 22 0.43 -0.38 -13.55
N GLU A 23 1.54 -0.14 -12.87
CA GLU A 23 1.59 -0.12 -11.38
C GLU A 23 1.22 1.25 -10.78
N ASN A 24 1.07 2.28 -11.61
CA ASN A 24 0.71 3.64 -11.22
C ASN A 24 -0.51 4.10 -12.01
N PHE A 25 -1.67 4.10 -11.35
CA PHE A 25 -2.95 4.48 -11.95
C PHE A 25 -3.17 5.99 -11.92
N LEU A 26 -2.57 6.67 -10.94
CA LEU A 26 -2.76 8.10 -10.74
C LEU A 26 -1.65 8.90 -11.44
N PHE A 27 -2.07 9.93 -12.18
CA PHE A 27 -1.12 10.91 -12.71
C PHE A 27 -0.47 11.69 -11.56
N GLN A 28 0.85 11.62 -11.46
CA GLN A 28 1.66 12.36 -10.50
C GLN A 28 2.80 13.08 -11.21
N ILE A 29 2.94 14.38 -10.93
CA ILE A 29 4.01 15.22 -11.51
C ILE A 29 5.39 14.70 -11.09
N ARG A 30 5.53 14.22 -9.85
CA ARG A 30 6.76 13.64 -9.32
C ARG A 30 6.61 12.14 -9.27
N LYS A 31 7.67 11.42 -9.67
CA LYS A 31 7.70 9.96 -9.55
C LYS A 31 7.66 9.57 -8.07
N PRO A 32 6.65 8.82 -7.61
CA PRO A 32 6.58 8.39 -6.22
C PRO A 32 7.61 7.30 -5.92
N ARG A 33 7.98 7.18 -4.63
CA ARG A 33 8.86 6.10 -4.13
C ARG A 33 8.15 4.75 -4.00
N LEU A 34 6.85 4.80 -3.69
CA LEU A 34 5.94 3.65 -3.64
C LEU A 34 4.94 3.78 -4.78
N SER A 35 4.76 2.72 -5.55
CA SER A 35 3.77 2.68 -6.64
C SER A 35 2.34 2.71 -6.09
N ASP A 36 1.36 3.00 -6.94
CA ASP A 36 -0.04 2.93 -6.52
C ASP A 36 -0.44 1.50 -6.18
N LEU A 37 0.06 0.52 -6.94
CA LEU A 37 -0.12 -0.92 -6.65
C LEU A 37 0.38 -1.29 -5.26
N GLU A 38 1.56 -0.82 -4.86
CA GLU A 38 2.12 -1.08 -3.54
C GLU A 38 1.29 -0.45 -2.42
N ILE A 39 0.66 0.72 -2.67
CA ILE A 39 -0.26 1.34 -1.71
C ILE A 39 -1.55 0.52 -1.56
N VAL A 40 -2.08 -0.02 -2.67
CA VAL A 40 -3.22 -0.94 -2.64
C VAL A 40 -2.85 -2.20 -1.86
N ALA A 41 -1.69 -2.80 -2.13
CA ALA A 41 -1.18 -3.95 -1.39
C ALA A 41 -1.09 -3.68 0.12
N LEU A 42 -0.59 -2.49 0.50
CA LEU A 42 -0.50 -2.07 1.89
C LEU A 42 -1.88 -1.93 2.55
N ASN A 43 -2.86 -1.39 1.82
CA ASN A 43 -4.23 -1.28 2.30
C ASN A 43 -4.89 -2.64 2.51
N LEU A 44 -4.81 -3.52 1.51
CA LEU A 44 -5.33 -4.89 1.62
C LEU A 44 -4.67 -5.67 2.75
N THR A 45 -3.36 -5.48 2.96
CA THR A 45 -2.64 -6.07 4.10
C THR A 45 -3.17 -5.57 5.43
N SER A 46 -3.49 -4.27 5.53
CA SER A 46 -4.05 -3.69 6.75
C SER A 46 -5.45 -4.24 7.05
N GLU A 47 -6.28 -4.39 6.03
CA GLU A 47 -7.62 -4.99 6.13
C GLU A 47 -7.54 -6.47 6.51
N TYR A 48 -6.66 -7.23 5.86
CA TYR A 48 -6.39 -8.64 6.18
C TYR A 48 -5.92 -8.82 7.64
N MET A 49 -5.15 -7.88 8.17
CA MET A 49 -4.68 -7.90 9.56
C MET A 49 -5.65 -7.22 10.54
N SER A 50 -6.85 -6.81 10.08
CA SER A 50 -7.86 -6.11 10.87
C SER A 50 -7.33 -4.85 11.57
N ILE A 51 -6.52 -4.07 10.85
CA ILE A 51 -5.96 -2.79 11.32
C ILE A 51 -6.77 -1.65 10.70
N ASP A 52 -7.73 -1.12 11.44
CA ASP A 52 -8.60 -0.05 10.95
C ASP A 52 -7.98 1.35 11.11
N SER A 53 -6.96 1.49 11.96
CA SER A 53 -6.29 2.76 12.24
C SER A 53 -5.01 2.92 11.43
N GLU A 54 -4.91 3.95 10.60
CA GLU A 54 -3.68 4.23 9.85
C GLU A 54 -2.53 4.62 10.79
N TYR A 55 -2.84 5.18 11.96
CA TYR A 55 -1.84 5.44 12.98
C TYR A 55 -1.22 4.13 13.51
N GLN A 56 -2.05 3.12 13.77
CA GLN A 56 -1.58 1.79 14.20
C GLN A 56 -0.82 1.08 13.08
N LEU A 57 -1.28 1.19 11.84
CA LEU A 57 -0.60 0.65 10.65
C LEU A 57 0.86 1.16 10.57
N PHE A 58 1.06 2.47 10.68
CA PHE A 58 2.40 3.09 10.63
C PHE A 58 3.28 2.82 11.86
N ARG A 59 2.71 2.28 12.95
CA ARG A 59 3.45 1.81 14.12
C ARG A 59 4.03 0.40 13.89
N ILE A 60 3.28 -0.45 13.18
CA ILE A 60 3.64 -1.86 12.92
C ILE A 60 4.45 -2.00 11.62
N LEU A 61 4.34 -1.04 10.70
CA LEU A 61 5.02 -1.07 9.41
C LEU A 61 6.54 -1.31 9.58
N PRO A 62 7.13 -2.21 8.77
CA PRO A 62 8.59 -2.37 8.68
C PRO A 62 9.28 -1.04 8.33
N SER A 63 10.48 -0.83 8.85
CA SER A 63 11.31 0.36 8.56
C SER A 63 11.49 0.59 7.06
N ASP A 64 11.66 -0.50 6.31
CA ASP A 64 11.89 -0.47 4.86
C ASP A 64 10.75 0.26 4.15
N ILE A 65 9.50 -0.15 4.39
CA ILE A 65 8.31 0.44 3.77
C ILE A 65 8.02 1.83 4.38
N LYS A 66 8.19 1.96 5.69
CA LYS A 66 7.92 3.21 6.43
C LYS A 66 8.80 4.37 5.96
N SER A 67 10.03 4.08 5.53
CA SER A 67 10.96 5.09 5.01
C SER A 67 10.58 5.61 3.60
N LEU A 68 9.73 4.88 2.88
CA LEU A 68 9.35 5.19 1.50
C LEU A 68 8.14 6.14 1.42
N ILE A 69 7.28 6.17 2.45
CA ILE A 69 6.07 6.99 2.45
C ILE A 69 5.75 7.58 3.83
N GLU A 70 5.28 8.82 3.83
CA GLU A 70 4.72 9.46 5.01
C GLU A 70 3.24 9.13 5.18
N ARG A 71 2.77 9.04 6.44
CA ARG A 71 1.36 8.74 6.76
C ARG A 71 0.36 9.67 6.08
N SER A 72 0.67 10.97 6.01
CA SER A 72 -0.19 11.97 5.36
C SER A 72 -0.30 11.75 3.84
N VAL A 73 0.80 11.36 3.20
CA VAL A 73 0.88 11.06 1.77
C VAL A 73 0.15 9.75 1.47
N TYR A 74 0.35 8.72 2.29
CA TYR A 74 -0.39 7.45 2.20
C TYR A 74 -1.90 7.69 2.28
N ASN A 75 -2.38 8.41 3.30
CA ASN A 75 -3.81 8.68 3.47
C ASN A 75 -4.39 9.45 2.27
N ARG A 76 -3.64 10.42 1.72
CA ARG A 76 -4.07 11.18 0.53
C ARG A 76 -4.17 10.29 -0.70
N ARG A 77 -3.19 9.41 -0.92
CA ARG A 77 -3.17 8.49 -2.08
C ARG A 77 -4.22 7.39 -1.93
N LYS A 78 -4.35 6.78 -0.75
CA LYS A 78 -5.41 5.80 -0.42
C LYS A 78 -6.81 6.33 -0.80
N ARG A 79 -7.13 7.56 -0.40
CA ARG A 79 -8.43 8.18 -0.75
C ARG A 79 -8.65 8.37 -2.25
N ARG A 80 -7.59 8.65 -3.01
CA ARG A 80 -7.67 8.80 -4.47
C ARG A 80 -7.79 7.44 -5.16
N LEU A 81 -7.11 6.43 -4.64
CA LEU A 81 -7.13 5.07 -5.15
C LEU A 81 -8.42 4.32 -4.81
N PHE A 82 -9.21 4.79 -3.83
CA PHE A 82 -10.49 4.20 -3.48
C PHE A 82 -11.42 4.02 -4.69
N ILE A 83 -11.42 4.97 -5.62
CA ILE A 83 -12.23 4.91 -6.87
C ILE A 83 -11.85 3.71 -7.75
N HIS A 84 -10.63 3.18 -7.62
CA HIS A 84 -10.13 2.04 -8.39
C HIS A 84 -10.22 0.71 -7.63
N MET A 85 -10.70 0.71 -6.38
CA MET A 85 -10.80 -0.49 -5.53
C MET A 85 -12.24 -1.01 -5.35
N GLU A 86 -13.23 -0.32 -5.93
CA GLU A 86 -14.65 -0.72 -5.97
C GLU A 86 -15.03 -1.22 -7.36
#